data_AF-A0ABD0PGI7-F1
#
_entry.id   AF-A0ABD0PGI7-F1
#
_cell.length_a   1.000
_cell.length_b   1.000
_cell.length_c   1.000
_cell.angle_alpha   90.00
_cell.angle_beta   90.00
_cell.angle_gamma   90.00
#
_symmetry.space_group_name_H-M   'P 1'
#
loop_
_entity.id
_entity.type
_entity.pdbx_description
1 polymer ?
#
loop_
_entity_poly.entity_id
_entity_poly.type
_entity_poly.pdbx_seq_one_letter_code
_entity_poly.pdbx_strand_id
1 'polypeptide(L)' 'GTFDDYLEQFLLFGYVSLFSCVYPLAAVLVVLNNITEVYSDAFKMCHVFKRPFSEPAANIGVWQ' A
#
# COMPACT_ATOMS: atom_id res chain seq x y z
N GLY A 1 -11.79 -5.74 1.75
CA GLY A 1 -11.34 -5.33 3.09
C GLY A 1 -9.92 -4.83 2.94
N THR A 2 -9.42 -4.04 3.89
CA THR A 2 -8.13 -3.34 3.75
C THR A 2 -6.89 -4.22 3.98
N PHE A 3 -7.07 -5.50 4.33
CA PHE A 3 -5.96 -6.42 4.66
C PHE A 3 -4.98 -6.62 3.50
N ASP A 4 -5.49 -6.85 2.28
CA ASP A 4 -4.65 -7.10 1.11
C ASP A 4 -3.87 -5.83 0.71
N ASP A 5 -4.52 -4.66 0.79
CA ASP A 5 -3.89 -3.37 0.47
C ASP A 5 -2.75 -3.04 1.48
N TYR A 6 -2.92 -3.37 2.77
CA TYR A 6 -1.85 -3.24 3.78
C TYR A 6 -0.72 -4.28 3.60
N LEU A 7 -1.06 -5.51 3.20
CA LEU A 7 -0.08 -6.57 2.95
C LEU A 7 0.84 -6.20 1.78
N GLU A 8 0.28 -5.60 0.71
CA GLU A 8 1.04 -5.13 -0.44
C GLU A 8 2.08 -4.06 -0.04
N GLN A 9 1.67 -3.05 0.73
CA GLN A 9 2.60 -2.04 1.23
C GLN A 9 3.65 -2.62 2.19
N PHE A 10 3.27 -3.58 3.04
CA PHE A 10 4.20 -4.24 3.96
C PHE A 10 5.29 -5.02 3.22
N LEU A 11 4.93 -5.74 2.16
CA LEU A 11 5.89 -6.47 1.33
C LEU A 11 6.84 -5.52 0.60
N LEU A 12 6.33 -4.45 -0.01
CA LEU A 12 7.14 -3.42 -0.66
C LEU A 12 8.14 -2.77 0.31
N PHE A 13 7.70 -2.48 1.54
CA PHE A 13 8.58 -2.00 2.60
C PHE A 13 9.64 -3.04 2.99
N GLY A 14 9.28 -4.32 3.09
CA GLY A 14 10.21 -5.42 3.31
C GLY A 14 11.29 -5.50 2.24
N TYR A 15 10.93 -5.36 0.97
CA TYR A 15 11.89 -5.36 -0.14
C TYR A 15 12.88 -4.19 -0.05
N VAL A 16 12.41 -2.98 0.24
CA VAL A 16 13.29 -1.80 0.37
C VAL A 16 14.19 -1.92 1.60
N SER A 17 13.65 -2.29 2.76
CA SER A 17 14.41 -2.36 4.00
C SER A 17 15.48 -3.45 3.99
N LEU A 18 15.17 -4.64 3.47
CA LEU A 18 16.10 -5.79 3.47
C LEU A 18 17.13 -5.75 2.34
N PHE A 19 16.76 -5.24 1.15
CA PHE A 19 17.60 -5.35 -0.06
C PHE A 19 18.10 -4.02 -0.63
N SER A 20 17.81 -2.88 0.03
CA SER A 20 18.28 -1.55 -0.43
C SER A 20 19.81 -1.46 -0.61
N CYS A 21 20.58 -2.15 0.22
CA CYS A 21 22.04 -2.17 0.14
C CYS A 21 22.56 -2.85 -1.14
N VAL A 22 21.81 -3.82 -1.67
CA VAL A 22 22.20 -4.61 -2.86
C VAL A 22 21.59 -4.00 -4.13
N TYR A 23 20.40 -3.41 -4.03
CA TYR A 23 19.72 -2.80 -5.16
C TYR A 23 19.07 -1.46 -4.76
N PRO A 24 19.84 -0.36 -4.76
CA PRO A 24 19.36 0.96 -4.32
C PRO A 24 18.26 1.53 -5.22
N LEU A 25 18.16 1.05 -6.47
CA LEU A 25 17.07 1.40 -7.39
C LEU A 25 15.71 0.82 -6.95
N ALA A 26 15.67 -0.17 -6.04
CA ALA A 26 14.44 -0.69 -5.48
C ALA A 26 13.58 0.43 -4.88
N ALA A 27 14.20 1.35 -4.14
CA ALA A 27 13.48 2.45 -3.49
C ALA A 27 12.77 3.35 -4.52
N VAL A 28 13.41 3.63 -5.66
CA VAL A 28 12.82 4.45 -6.73
C VAL A 28 11.63 3.72 -7.37
N LEU A 29 11.77 2.42 -7.63
CA LEU A 29 10.67 1.61 -8.19
C LEU A 29 9.49 1.53 -7.23
N VAL A 30 9.74 1.39 -5.94
CA VAL A 30 8.67 1.40 -4.91
C VAL A 30 7.98 2.74 -4.83
N VAL A 31 8.71 3.86 -4.96
CA VAL A 31 8.08 5.19 -5.01
C VAL A 31 7.18 5.34 -6.24
N LEU A 32 7.62 4.88 -7.41
CA LEU A 32 6.80 4.90 -8.63
C LEU A 32 5.55 4.01 -8.52
N ASN A 33 5.71 2.84 -7.91
CA ASN A 33 4.59 1.94 -7.62
C ASN A 33 3.60 2.62 -6.66
N ASN A 34 4.05 3.16 -5.52
CA ASN A 34 3.19 3.89 -4.56
C ASN A 34 2.42 5.06 -5.20
N ILE A 35 3.02 5.81 -6.12
CA ILE A 35 2.31 6.88 -6.83
C ILE A 35 1.16 6.29 -7.66
N THR A 36 1.44 5.22 -8.40
CA THR A 36 0.43 4.54 -9.21
C THR A 36 -0.66 3.93 -8.35
N GLU A 37 -0.27 3.32 -7.23
CA GLU A 37 -1.12 2.68 -6.21
C GLU A 37 -2.21 3.64 -5.69
N VAL A 38 -1.81 4.87 -5.34
CA VAL A 38 -2.74 5.90 -4.84
C VAL A 38 -3.83 6.21 -5.87
N TYR A 39 -3.48 6.29 -7.15
CA TYR A 39 -4.47 6.52 -8.21
C TYR A 39 -5.32 5.28 -8.47
N SER A 40 -4.73 4.08 -8.48
CA SER A 40 -5.47 2.84 -8.70
C SER A 40 -6.46 2.57 -7.56
N ASP A 41 -6.07 2.77 -6.30
CA ASP A 41 -6.96 2.57 -5.16
C ASP A 41 -8.08 3.62 -5.10
N ALA A 42 -7.77 4.88 -5.41
CA ALA A 42 -8.79 5.92 -5.55
C ALA A 42 -9.80 5.53 -6.64
N PHE A 43 -9.34 5.04 -7.79
CA PHE A 43 -10.21 4.57 -8.85
C PHE A 43 -11.04 3.35 -8.43
N LYS A 44 -10.41 2.37 -7.78
CA LYS A 44 -11.04 1.14 -7.28
C LYS A 44 -12.16 1.46 -6.29
N MET A 45 -11.92 2.39 -5.37
CA MET A 45 -12.92 2.84 -4.38
C MET A 45 -14.06 3.66 -4.98
N CYS A 46 -13.80 4.46 -6.00
CA CYS A 46 -14.81 5.32 -6.64
C CYS A 46 -15.64 4.62 -7.72
N HIS A 47 -15.03 3.71 -8.49
CA HIS A 47 -15.63 3.16 -9.72
C HIS A 47 -15.82 1.64 -9.70
N VAL A 48 -15.13 0.89 -8.84
CA VAL A 48 -15.17 -0.58 -8.85
C VAL A 48 -15.98 -1.13 -7.67
N PHE A 49 -15.80 -0.60 -6.47
CA PHE A 49 -16.50 -1.06 -5.28
C PHE A 49 -17.79 -0.30 -4.98
N LYS A 50 -18.75 -0.99 -4.34
CA LYS A 50 -19.88 -0.33 -3.69
C LYS A 50 -19.39 0.41 -2.45
N ARG A 51 -19.98 1.56 -2.15
CA ARG A 51 -19.60 2.41 -1.00
C ARG A 51 -19.50 1.56 0.29
N PRO A 52 -18.31 1.43 0.89
CA PRO A 52 -18.16 0.70 2.14
C PRO A 52 -18.79 1.48 3.30
N PHE A 53 -19.20 0.75 4.34
CA PHE A 53 -19.61 1.37 5.60
C PHE A 53 -18.37 1.93 6.32
N SER A 54 -18.50 3.12 6.90
CA SER A 54 -17.39 3.71 7.65
C SER A 54 -17.25 3.00 8.99
N GLU A 55 -16.09 2.40 9.22
CA GLU A 55 -15.71 1.86 10.52
C GLU A 55 -14.73 2.84 11.19
N PRO A 56 -15.04 3.39 12.38
CA PRO A 56 -14.12 4.29 13.06
C PRO A 56 -12.87 3.51 13.52
N ALA A 57 -11.72 3.88 12.97
CA ALA A 57 -10.42 3.31 13.33
C ALA A 57 -9.51 4.41 13.90
N ALA A 58 -8.84 4.15 15.03
CA ALA A 58 -7.93 5.09 15.67
C ALA A 58 -6.46 4.89 15.24
N ASN A 59 -6.15 3.73 14.67
CA ASN A 59 -4.83 3.28 14.28
C ASN A 59 -4.92 2.24 13.16
N ILE A 60 -3.77 1.90 12.56
CA ILE A 60 -3.65 0.84 11.53
C ILE A 60 -3.80 -0.58 12.09
N GLY A 61 -4.09 -0.71 13.38
CA GLY A 61 -4.28 -1.98 14.06
C GLY A 61 -2.96 -2.73 14.26
N VAL A 62 -2.97 -4.03 13.91
CA VAL A 62 -1.83 -4.95 14.08
C VAL A 62 -0.68 -4.66 13.10
N TRP A 63 -0.91 -3.82 12.09
CA TRP A 63 0.07 -3.48 11.05
C TRP A 63 1.08 -2.39 11.45
N GLN A 64 1.02 -1.90 12.69
CA GLN A 64 1.99 -0.95 13.24
C GLN A 64 3.28 -1.65 13.67
#